data_AF-A0A315R5E4-F1
#
_entry.id   AF-A0A315R5E4-F1
#
_cell.length_a   1.000
_cell.length_b   1.000
_cell.length_c   1.000
_cell.angle_alpha   90.00
_cell.angle_beta   90.00
_cell.angle_gamma   90.00
#
_symmetry.space_group_name_H-M   'P 1'
#
loop_
_entity.id
_entity.type
_entity.pdbx_description
1 polymer ?
#
loop_
_entity_poly.entity_id
_entity_poly.type
_entity_poly.pdbx_seq_one_letter_code
_entity_poly.pdbx_strand_id
1 'polypeptide(L)'
;MSEADFKFYGLGSFYCEYKDNKIDGSDWVSKRALYILMYLLQERQRRISVEEIVDIFWPESDLEDGKNKLYNTIYLLRTSLKKGGLPKDIVESLNGAYNINHKYKIWTDWEYFERKINNLMLGKEYAVQELQSLFEMYRGDYFITLKYEGWTELN
;
A
#
# COMPACT_ATOMS: atom_id res chain seq x y z
N MET A 1 -8.19 -18.02 14.67
CA MET A 1 -7.85 -17.28 13.43
C MET A 1 -6.34 -17.16 13.42
N SER A 2 -5.64 -17.61 12.36
CA SER A 2 -4.19 -17.43 12.28
C SER A 2 -3.85 -15.94 12.19
N GLU A 3 -2.82 -15.50 12.90
CA GLU A 3 -2.33 -14.14 12.81
C GLU A 3 -1.92 -13.78 11.37
N ALA A 4 -2.12 -12.52 10.98
CA ALA A 4 -1.68 -12.04 9.67
C ALA A 4 -0.15 -11.98 9.63
N ASP A 5 0.45 -12.35 8.49
CA ASP A 5 1.89 -12.28 8.29
C ASP A 5 2.33 -10.81 8.16
N PHE A 6 1.58 -10.04 7.37
CA PHE A 6 1.80 -8.60 7.19
C PHE A 6 0.64 -7.79 7.75
N LYS A 7 0.98 -6.69 8.42
CA LYS A 7 0.04 -5.65 8.83
C LYS A 7 0.47 -4.32 8.20
N PHE A 8 -0.42 -3.71 7.43
CA PHE A 8 -0.18 -2.40 6.81
C PHE A 8 -1.08 -1.35 7.46
N TYR A 9 -0.49 -0.21 7.76
CA TYR A 9 -1.18 0.88 8.42
C TYR A 9 -1.05 2.13 7.57
N GLY A 10 -2.13 2.56 6.93
CA GLY A 10 -2.17 3.69 6.01
C GLY A 10 -3.10 4.82 6.43
N LEU A 11 -3.94 4.63 7.46
CA LEU A 11 -4.82 5.66 8.01
C LEU A 11 -4.02 6.64 8.88
N GLY A 12 -3.17 7.44 8.25
CA GLY A 12 -2.17 8.33 8.86
C GLY A 12 -0.77 8.04 8.31
N SER A 13 0.28 8.34 9.10
CA SER A 13 1.65 8.00 8.69
C SER A 13 1.76 6.50 8.40
N PHE A 14 2.19 6.21 7.17
CA PHE A 14 2.32 4.83 6.70
C PHE A 14 3.37 4.10 7.52
N TYR A 15 3.08 2.87 7.91
CA TYR A 15 4.08 1.90 8.32
C TYR A 15 3.59 0.49 8.05
N CYS A 16 4.49 -0.48 8.03
CA CYS A 16 4.12 -1.87 7.92
C CYS A 16 4.96 -2.76 8.84
N GLU A 17 4.33 -3.85 9.27
CA GLU A 17 4.87 -4.81 10.21
C GLU A 17 4.87 -6.20 9.57
N TYR A 18 5.95 -6.94 9.79
CA TYR A 18 6.08 -8.35 9.42
C TYR A 18 6.90 -9.07 10.48
N LYS A 19 6.25 -9.98 11.22
CA LYS A 19 6.84 -10.60 12.42
C LYS A 19 7.36 -9.52 13.39
N ASP A 20 8.63 -9.57 13.79
CA ASP A 20 9.26 -8.61 14.70
C ASP A 20 9.79 -7.35 14.01
N ASN A 21 9.65 -7.25 12.68
CA ASN A 21 10.15 -6.13 11.90
C ASN A 21 9.05 -5.09 11.67
N LYS A 22 9.44 -3.82 11.77
CA LYS A 22 8.62 -2.66 11.42
C LYS A 22 9.42 -1.72 10.53
N ILE A 23 8.78 -1.18 9.51
CA ILE A 23 9.34 -0.13 8.66
C ILE A 23 8.32 1.01 8.53
N ASP A 24 8.76 2.22 8.85
CA ASP A 24 7.96 3.43 8.68
C ASP A 24 8.07 3.93 7.23
N GLY A 25 7.02 4.57 6.74
CA GLY A 25 6.96 5.12 5.37
C GLY A 25 8.07 6.14 5.08
N SER A 26 8.58 6.82 6.12
CA SER A 26 9.72 7.73 6.03
C SER A 26 11.05 7.04 5.73
N ASP A 27 11.17 5.74 6.03
CA ASP A 27 12.39 4.95 5.82
C ASP A 27 12.46 4.36 4.41
N TRP A 28 11.43 4.57 3.60
CA TRP A 28 11.38 4.11 2.22
C TRP A 28 12.35 4.90 1.35
N VAL A 29 13.08 4.17 0.50
CA VAL A 29 14.07 4.76 -0.41
C VAL A 29 13.41 5.65 -1.48
N SER A 30 12.12 5.44 -1.75
CA SER A 30 11.35 6.23 -2.71
C SER A 30 9.89 6.32 -2.30
N LYS A 31 9.33 7.54 -2.30
CA LYS A 31 7.88 7.77 -2.09
C LYS A 31 7.04 7.10 -3.17
N ARG A 32 7.45 7.20 -4.43
CA ARG A 32 6.73 6.56 -5.55
C ARG A 32 6.72 5.04 -5.43
N ALA A 33 7.82 4.45 -4.93
CA ALA A 33 7.85 3.02 -4.61
C ALA A 33 6.86 2.64 -3.51
N LEU A 34 6.73 3.46 -2.46
CA LEU A 34 5.72 3.28 -1.43
C LEU A 34 4.30 3.36 -2.02
N TYR A 35 4.02 4.34 -2.87
CA TYR A 35 2.69 4.48 -3.48
C TYR A 35 2.32 3.34 -4.42
N ILE A 36 3.29 2.79 -5.17
CA ILE A 36 3.06 1.57 -5.95
C ILE A 36 2.71 0.41 -5.02
N LEU A 37 3.40 0.23 -3.89
CA LEU A 37 3.01 -0.81 -2.93
C LEU A 37 1.57 -0.60 -2.44
N MET A 38 1.21 0.62 -2.03
CA MET A 38 -0.13 0.93 -1.53
C MET A 38 -1.22 0.65 -2.58
N TYR A 39 -0.97 1.06 -3.83
CA TYR A 39 -1.86 0.79 -4.95
C TYR A 39 -2.03 -0.72 -5.18
N LEU A 40 -0.93 -1.48 -5.19
CA LEU A 40 -0.99 -2.95 -5.30
C LEU A 40 -1.74 -3.60 -4.13
N LEU A 41 -1.64 -3.06 -2.90
CA LEU A 41 -2.37 -3.55 -1.73
C LEU A 41 -3.89 -3.28 -1.82
N GLN A 42 -4.26 -2.12 -2.35
CA GLN A 42 -5.65 -1.75 -2.61
C GLN A 42 -6.26 -2.64 -3.69
N GLU A 43 -5.50 -2.89 -4.77
CA GLU A 43 -5.94 -3.70 -5.91
C GLU A 43 -5.56 -5.19 -5.78
N ARG A 44 -5.20 -5.66 -4.58
CA ARG A 44 -4.54 -6.96 -4.39
C ARG A 44 -5.35 -8.19 -4.80
N GLN A 45 -6.63 -8.03 -5.15
CA GLN A 45 -7.48 -9.12 -5.64
C GLN A 45 -7.27 -9.42 -7.13
N ARG A 46 -6.49 -8.58 -7.84
CA ARG A 46 -6.18 -8.76 -9.26
C ARG A 46 -4.70 -8.55 -9.54
N ARG A 47 -4.31 -8.91 -10.76
CA ARG A 47 -2.99 -8.59 -11.33
C ARG A 47 -3.10 -7.26 -12.05
N ILE A 48 -2.11 -6.40 -11.86
CA ILE A 48 -2.04 -5.07 -12.47
C ILE A 48 -1.01 -5.12 -13.58
N SER A 49 -1.39 -4.79 -14.82
CA SER A 49 -0.44 -4.77 -15.92
C SER A 49 0.61 -3.68 -15.73
N VAL A 50 1.78 -3.88 -16.32
CA VAL A 50 2.83 -2.87 -16.39
C VAL A 50 2.30 -1.59 -17.04
N GLU A 51 1.51 -1.72 -18.11
CA GLU A 51 0.87 -0.60 -18.81
C GLU A 51 0.00 0.22 -17.86
N GLU A 52 -0.87 -0.41 -17.06
CA GLU A 52 -1.76 0.29 -16.13
C GLU A 52 -0.98 1.01 -15.03
N ILE A 53 0.08 0.40 -14.49
CA ILE A 53 0.93 1.08 -13.50
C ILE A 53 1.66 2.26 -14.15
N VAL A 54 2.11 2.11 -15.40
CA VAL A 54 2.74 3.22 -16.13
C VAL A 54 1.78 4.38 -16.33
N ASP A 55 0.56 4.12 -16.80
CA ASP A 55 -0.45 5.15 -17.05
C ASP A 55 -0.82 5.92 -15.76
N ILE A 56 -0.85 5.23 -14.61
CA ILE A 56 -1.18 5.85 -13.32
C ILE A 56 -0.02 6.68 -12.77
N PHE A 57 1.20 6.15 -12.81
CA PHE A 57 2.35 6.75 -12.10
C PHE A 57 3.25 7.63 -12.98
N TRP A 58 3.16 7.48 -14.30
CA TRP A 58 3.91 8.24 -15.31
C TRP A 58 3.05 8.51 -16.56
N PRO A 59 1.91 9.22 -16.43
CA PRO A 59 0.98 9.46 -17.55
C PRO A 59 1.60 10.20 -18.74
N GLU A 60 2.68 10.97 -18.50
CA GLU A 60 3.38 11.76 -19.52
C GLU A 60 4.49 10.99 -20.25
N SER A 61 4.83 9.78 -19.78
CA SER A 61 5.86 8.95 -20.41
C SER A 61 5.27 8.11 -21.54
N ASP A 62 6.05 7.89 -22.61
CA ASP A 62 5.76 6.77 -23.48
C ASP A 62 5.92 5.43 -22.73
N LEU A 63 5.37 4.36 -23.30
CA LEU A 63 5.33 3.07 -22.63
C LEU A 63 6.72 2.49 -22.33
N GLU A 64 7.72 2.75 -23.18
CA GLU A 64 9.06 2.16 -23.02
C GLU A 64 9.84 2.89 -21.92
N ASP A 65 9.81 4.22 -21.91
CA ASP A 65 10.37 5.03 -20.82
C ASP A 65 9.64 4.75 -19.49
N GLY A 66 8.31 4.68 -19.53
CA GLY A 66 7.48 4.32 -18.38
C GLY A 66 7.84 2.95 -17.80
N LYS A 67 8.05 1.94 -18.66
CA LYS A 67 8.53 0.60 -18.26
C LYS A 67 9.86 0.66 -17.52
N ASN A 68 10.83 1.40 -18.05
CA ASN A 68 12.13 1.56 -17.42
C ASN A 68 12.02 2.23 -16.04
N LYS A 69 11.21 3.29 -15.92
CA LYS A 69 10.92 3.96 -14.65
C LYS A 69 10.22 3.03 -13.65
N LEU A 70 9.27 2.21 -14.13
CA LEU A 70 8.59 1.21 -13.30
C LEU A 70 9.56 0.17 -12.76
N TYR A 71 10.39 -0.43 -13.60
CA TYR A 71 11.35 -1.45 -13.17
C TYR A 71 12.32 -0.93 -12.12
N ASN A 72 12.85 0.29 -12.32
CA ASN A 72 13.67 0.95 -11.32
C ASN A 72 12.90 1.18 -10.01
N THR A 73 11.65 1.64 -10.09
CA THR A 73 10.83 1.91 -8.90
C THR A 73 10.47 0.63 -8.14
N ILE A 74 10.19 -0.48 -8.82
CA ILE A 74 9.99 -1.80 -8.21
C ILE A 74 11.27 -2.30 -7.54
N TYR A 75 12.43 -2.03 -8.13
CA TYR A 75 13.71 -2.31 -7.48
C TYR A 75 13.87 -1.53 -6.17
N LEU A 76 13.54 -0.23 -6.15
CA LEU A 76 13.57 0.61 -4.95
C LEU A 76 12.55 0.17 -3.89
N LEU A 77 11.36 -0.27 -4.31
CA LEU A 77 10.34 -0.89 -3.45
C LEU A 77 10.94 -2.10 -2.74
N ARG A 78 11.49 -3.05 -3.49
CA ARG A 78 12.08 -4.29 -2.95
C ARG A 78 13.30 -4.02 -2.08
N THR A 79 14.05 -2.96 -2.37
CA THR A 79 15.17 -2.51 -1.55
C THR A 79 14.70 -1.98 -0.20
N SER A 80 13.64 -1.18 -0.18
CA SER A 80 13.04 -0.65 1.06
C SER A 80 12.54 -1.80 1.94
N LEU A 81 11.80 -2.76 1.36
CA LEU A 81 11.37 -3.97 2.07
C LEU A 81 12.55 -4.75 2.65
N LYS A 82 13.58 -5.01 1.83
CA LYS A 82 14.77 -5.75 2.27
C LYS A 82 15.48 -5.04 3.44
N LYS A 83 15.63 -3.71 3.38
CA LYS A 83 16.26 -2.93 4.46
C LYS A 83 15.48 -3.05 5.78
N GLY A 84 14.15 -3.06 5.71
CA GLY A 84 13.28 -3.27 6.86
C GLY A 84 13.18 -4.73 7.32
N GLY A 85 13.87 -5.69 6.68
CA GLY A 85 13.75 -7.12 7.02
C GLY A 85 12.45 -7.77 6.54
N LEU A 86 11.75 -7.15 5.58
CA LEU A 86 10.50 -7.64 5.00
C LEU A 86 10.77 -8.49 3.73
N PRO A 87 10.00 -9.56 3.51
CA PRO A 87 10.07 -10.34 2.26
C PRO A 87 9.77 -9.50 1.02
N LYS A 88 10.73 -9.42 0.09
CA LYS A 88 10.61 -8.68 -1.17
C LYS A 88 9.58 -9.26 -2.15
N ASP A 89 9.26 -10.52 -1.96
CA ASP A 89 8.33 -11.32 -2.77
C ASP A 89 6.89 -11.18 -2.31
N ILE A 90 6.58 -10.27 -1.38
CA ILE A 90 5.23 -9.73 -1.20
C ILE A 90 4.71 -9.04 -2.47
N VAL A 91 5.61 -8.50 -3.31
CA VAL A 91 5.30 -7.99 -4.66
C VAL A 91 5.88 -8.93 -5.71
N GLU A 92 5.00 -9.68 -6.37
CA GLU A 92 5.32 -10.62 -7.44
C GLU A 92 5.32 -9.95 -8.80
N SER A 93 6.15 -10.47 -9.69
CA SER A 93 6.20 -10.09 -11.10
C SER A 93 5.81 -11.33 -11.91
N LEU A 94 4.72 -11.27 -12.65
CA LEU A 94 4.22 -12.41 -13.43
C LEU A 94 3.66 -11.92 -14.76
N ASN A 95 4.21 -12.42 -15.88
CA ASN A 95 3.71 -12.19 -17.24
C ASN A 95 3.41 -10.71 -17.58
N GLY A 96 4.34 -9.80 -17.30
CA GLY A 96 4.14 -8.37 -17.58
C GLY A 96 3.17 -7.66 -16.63
N ALA A 97 2.90 -8.25 -15.46
CA ALA A 97 2.05 -7.67 -14.44
C ALA A 97 2.70 -7.79 -13.05
N TYR A 98 2.19 -7.00 -12.11
CA TYR A 98 2.51 -7.07 -10.70
C TYR A 98 1.27 -7.38 -9.88
N ASN A 99 1.45 -8.13 -8.80
CA ASN A 99 0.42 -8.42 -7.83
C ASN A 99 1.02 -8.60 -6.44
N ILE A 100 0.15 -8.56 -5.44
CA ILE A 100 0.51 -8.94 -4.09
C ILE A 100 0.50 -10.48 -3.98
N ASN A 101 1.51 -11.02 -3.30
CA ASN A 101 1.65 -12.45 -3.14
C ASN A 101 0.65 -13.01 -2.12
N HIS A 102 -0.31 -13.78 -2.62
CA HIS A 102 -1.39 -14.36 -1.81
C HIS A 102 -0.94 -15.47 -0.84
N LYS A 103 0.32 -15.91 -0.89
CA LYS A 103 0.85 -16.81 0.14
C LYS A 103 0.90 -16.15 1.52
N TYR A 104 0.95 -14.82 1.56
CA TYR A 104 0.94 -14.05 2.80
C TYR A 104 -0.47 -13.69 3.21
N LYS A 105 -0.76 -13.84 4.49
CA LYS A 105 -1.97 -13.29 5.11
C LYS A 105 -1.73 -11.82 5.39
N ILE A 106 -2.56 -10.98 4.80
CA ILE A 106 -2.41 -9.52 4.88
C ILE A 106 -3.59 -8.94 5.62
N TRP A 107 -3.28 -8.06 6.57
CA TRP A 107 -4.24 -7.20 7.21
C TRP A 107 -3.89 -5.74 6.91
N THR A 108 -4.91 -4.91 6.75
CA THR A 108 -4.77 -3.48 6.54
C THR A 108 -5.73 -2.71 7.45
N ASP A 109 -5.29 -1.57 7.98
CA ASP A 109 -6.13 -0.73 8.84
C ASP A 109 -7.32 -0.12 8.06
N TRP A 110 -7.12 0.26 6.80
CA TRP A 110 -8.18 0.82 5.95
C TRP A 110 -9.31 -0.17 5.65
N GLU A 111 -9.02 -1.45 5.38
CA GLU A 111 -10.08 -2.45 5.17
C GLU A 111 -10.75 -2.88 6.47
N TYR A 112 -9.98 -2.90 7.57
CA TYR A 112 -10.56 -3.13 8.87
C TYR A 112 -11.56 -2.02 9.22
N PHE A 113 -11.17 -0.77 9.00
CA PHE A 113 -11.99 0.41 9.19
C PHE A 113 -13.23 0.38 8.29
N GLU A 114 -13.07 0.17 6.99
CA GLU A 114 -14.18 0.09 6.02
C GLU A 114 -15.18 -1.00 6.40
N ARG A 115 -14.71 -2.20 6.76
CA ARG A 115 -15.57 -3.30 7.22
C ARG A 115 -16.38 -2.91 8.46
N LYS A 116 -15.77 -2.19 9.41
CA LYS A 116 -16.45 -1.77 10.64
C LYS A 116 -17.49 -0.68 10.37
N ILE A 117 -17.18 0.30 9.51
CA ILE A 117 -18.16 1.31 9.06
C ILE A 117 -19.33 0.67 8.30
N ASN A 118 -19.07 -0.25 7.37
CA ASN A 118 -20.14 -0.93 6.63
C ASN A 118 -21.09 -1.70 7.54
N ASN A 119 -20.57 -2.34 8.59
CA ASN A 119 -21.39 -3.00 9.60
C ASN A 119 -22.25 -2.02 10.41
N LEU A 120 -21.73 -0.83 10.73
CA LEU A 120 -22.48 0.24 11.40
C LEU A 120 -23.64 0.73 10.52
N MET A 121 -23.37 0.96 9.24
CA MET A 121 -24.39 1.40 8.27
C MET A 121 -25.52 0.37 8.09
N LEU A 122 -25.24 -0.91 8.32
CA LEU A 122 -26.23 -1.99 8.29
C LEU A 122 -27.04 -2.13 9.60
N GLY A 123 -26.93 -1.16 10.52
CA GLY A 123 -27.74 -1.11 11.74
C GLY A 123 -27.35 -2.14 12.80
N LYS A 124 -26.13 -2.70 12.73
CA LYS A 124 -25.61 -3.55 13.81
C LYS A 124 -25.29 -2.66 15.02
N GLU A 125 -25.70 -3.10 16.21
CA GLU A 125 -25.35 -2.41 17.45
C GLU A 125 -23.84 -2.42 17.67
N TYR A 126 -23.29 -1.26 18.00
CA TYR A 126 -21.88 -1.07 18.34
C TYR A 126 -21.79 -0.52 19.75
N ALA A 127 -20.86 -1.05 20.55
CA ALA A 127 -20.53 -0.44 21.82
C ALA A 127 -19.83 0.90 21.57
N VAL A 128 -20.08 1.90 22.42
CA VAL A 128 -19.44 3.23 22.32
C VAL A 128 -17.90 3.11 22.28
N GLN A 129 -17.35 2.14 22.99
CA GLN A 129 -15.91 1.84 23.01
C GLN A 129 -15.39 1.36 21.65
N GLU A 130 -16.19 0.61 20.88
CA GLU A 130 -15.79 0.20 19.53
C GLU A 130 -15.74 1.40 18.59
N LEU A 131 -16.69 2.34 18.70
CA LEU A 131 -16.69 3.59 17.94
C LEU A 131 -15.46 4.44 18.29
N GLN A 132 -15.11 4.57 19.57
CA GLN A 132 -13.90 5.28 20.01
C GLN A 132 -12.64 4.67 19.41
N SER A 133 -12.50 3.34 19.46
CA SER A 133 -11.33 2.66 18.88
C SER A 133 -11.21 2.83 17.36
N LEU A 134 -12.35 2.96 16.65
CA LEU A 134 -12.36 3.26 15.22
C LEU A 134 -11.88 4.68 14.93
N PHE A 135 -12.28 5.65 15.74
CA PHE A 135 -11.76 7.02 15.63
C PHE A 135 -10.26 7.09 15.88
N GLU A 136 -9.74 6.37 16.88
CA GLU A 136 -8.31 6.32 17.19
C GLU A 136 -7.47 5.67 16.08
N MET A 137 -8.06 4.77 15.29
CA MET A 137 -7.40 4.14 14.14
C MET A 137 -7.14 5.15 13.00
N TYR A 138 -7.90 6.23 12.93
CA TYR A 138 -7.64 7.33 12.00
C TYR A 138 -6.59 8.27 12.60
N ARG A 139 -5.32 8.03 12.27
CA ARG A 139 -4.16 8.74 12.85
C ARG A 139 -3.76 10.00 12.07
N GLY A 140 -4.51 10.35 11.04
CA GLY A 140 -4.21 11.46 10.14
C GLY A 140 -4.66 11.12 8.72
N ASP A 141 -4.27 11.97 7.77
CA ASP A 141 -4.78 11.85 6.42
C ASP A 141 -4.33 10.55 5.74
N TYR A 142 -5.31 9.77 5.32
CA TYR A 142 -5.11 8.67 4.39
C TYR A 142 -4.75 9.26 3.03
N PHE A 143 -3.54 8.97 2.55
CA PHE A 143 -3.22 9.09 1.13
C PHE A 143 -3.36 10.51 0.54
N ILE A 144 -2.90 11.55 1.23
CA ILE A 144 -2.90 12.92 0.67
C ILE A 144 -2.12 13.03 -0.65
N THR A 145 -1.16 12.15 -0.91
CA THR A 145 -0.13 12.46 -1.91
C THR A 145 -0.35 11.92 -3.32
N LEU A 146 -1.23 10.95 -3.60
CA LEU A 146 -1.44 10.57 -5.02
C LEU A 146 -2.32 11.54 -5.81
N LYS A 147 -3.22 12.29 -5.17
CA LYS A 147 -3.99 13.34 -5.87
C LYS A 147 -3.28 14.70 -5.91
N TYR A 148 -2.33 14.94 -5.00
CA TYR A 148 -1.63 16.22 -4.88
C TYR A 148 -0.13 16.19 -5.26
N GLU A 149 0.47 15.04 -5.60
CA GLU A 149 1.78 15.01 -6.28
C GLU A 149 1.68 15.21 -7.80
N GLY A 150 0.62 15.88 -8.24
CA GLY A 150 0.74 16.67 -9.46
C GLY A 150 1.65 17.87 -9.17
N TRP A 151 2.81 17.94 -9.82
CA TRP A 151 3.45 19.21 -10.20
C TRP A 151 4.28 20.01 -9.17
N THR A 152 4.76 19.45 -8.04
CA THR A 152 5.65 20.22 -7.14
C THR A 152 6.99 19.59 -6.79
N GLU A 153 7.57 18.79 -7.69
CA GLU A 153 9.03 18.68 -7.74
C GLU A 153 9.54 19.24 -9.08
N LEU A 154 9.32 20.55 -9.26
CA LEU A 154 10.30 21.38 -9.94
C LEU A 154 11.46 21.58 -8.96
N ASN A 155 12.56 20.87 -9.20
CA ASN A 155 13.95 21.34 -9.18
C ASN A 155 14.93 20.18 -9.37
#